data_AF-A0A4Z0P2H0-F1
#
_entry.id   AF-A0A4Z0P2H0-F1
#
_cell.length_a   1.000
_cell.length_b   1.000
_cell.length_c   1.000
_cell.angle_alpha   90.00
_cell.angle_beta   90.00
_cell.angle_gamma   90.00
#
_symmetry.space_group_name_H-M   'P 1'
#
loop_
_entity.id
_entity.type
_entity.pdbx_description
1 polymer ?
#
loop_
_entity_poly.entity_id
_entity_poly.type
_entity_poly.pdbx_seq_one_letter_code
_entity_poly.pdbx_strand_id
1 'polypeptide(L)'
;MKRLVILSALLASTGIVAKQTPLTVNSKEPFKGANIIVIQAPDSASVALQKFARVLVEQGFSVDKLDLKIGYLTTAPRPYGQISPAEYTYRAVVSPSTTGSTLAVTGSYTVVVGLRKMSEDMFWAKGNLTQGKQCFTTIEKATKAYPSGSILYSKKD
;
A
#
# COMPACT_ATOMS: atom_id res chain seq x y z
N MET A 1 -10.56 72.29 12.52
CA MET A 1 -9.68 71.12 12.81
C MET A 1 -10.51 69.85 12.59
N LYS A 2 -10.68 69.36 11.36
CA LYS A 2 -9.92 68.26 10.71
C LYS A 2 -9.44 67.16 11.69
N ARG A 3 -10.15 66.02 11.76
CA ARG A 3 -9.58 64.66 11.82
C ARG A 3 -10.56 63.66 11.20
N LEU A 4 -10.26 63.25 9.96
CA LEU A 4 -10.77 62.03 9.33
C LEU A 4 -10.15 60.82 10.05
N VAL A 5 -10.97 59.83 10.41
CA VAL A 5 -10.49 58.49 10.78
C VAL A 5 -10.81 57.57 9.61
N ILE A 6 -9.78 57.22 8.86
CA ILE A 6 -9.83 56.25 7.76
C ILE A 6 -9.69 54.86 8.39
N LEU A 7 -10.79 54.11 8.43
CA LEU A 7 -10.80 52.73 8.86
C LEU A 7 -10.49 51.85 7.64
N SER A 8 -9.21 51.50 7.49
CA SER A 8 -8.71 50.58 6.46
C SER A 8 -9.21 49.17 6.74
N ALA A 9 -10.23 48.74 5.98
CA ALA A 9 -10.68 47.35 5.93
C ALA A 9 -9.61 46.49 5.26
N LEU A 10 -8.81 45.83 6.10
CA LEU A 10 -7.80 44.85 5.73
C LEU A 10 -8.51 43.62 5.14
N LEU A 11 -8.51 43.52 3.82
CA LEU A 11 -9.00 42.36 3.07
C LEU A 11 -8.16 41.14 3.47
N ALA A 12 -8.78 40.26 4.26
CA ALA A 12 -8.24 38.95 4.60
C ALA A 12 -8.10 38.11 3.33
N SER A 13 -6.88 38.01 2.82
CA SER A 13 -6.49 37.02 1.82
C SER A 13 -6.62 35.63 2.44
N THR A 14 -7.77 34.99 2.22
CA THR A 14 -7.96 33.56 2.46
C THR A 14 -7.09 32.80 1.47
N GLY A 15 -5.84 32.57 1.85
CA GLY A 15 -4.94 31.65 1.17
C GLY A 15 -5.56 30.26 1.21
N ILE A 16 -6.22 29.86 0.13
CA ILE A 16 -6.59 28.47 -0.13
C ILE A 16 -5.26 27.74 -0.29
N VAL A 17 -4.79 27.12 0.80
CA VAL A 17 -3.74 26.10 0.72
C VAL A 17 -4.40 24.89 0.09
N ALA A 18 -4.37 24.84 -1.24
CA ALA A 18 -4.60 23.61 -1.98
C ALA A 18 -3.49 22.65 -1.54
N LYS A 19 -3.79 21.78 -0.56
CA LYS A 19 -3.01 20.56 -0.35
C LYS A 19 -3.05 19.83 -1.68
N GLN A 20 -1.95 19.90 -2.43
CA GLN A 20 -1.72 19.01 -3.55
C GLN A 20 -1.72 17.60 -2.97
N THR A 21 -2.87 16.92 -3.07
CA THR A 21 -2.93 15.49 -2.83
C THR A 21 -1.99 14.87 -3.87
N PRO A 22 -0.91 14.19 -3.48
CA PRO A 22 -0.04 13.53 -4.45
C PRO A 22 -0.92 12.63 -5.33
N LEU A 23 -0.75 12.76 -6.65
CA LEU A 23 -1.50 12.03 -7.67
C LEU A 23 -1.20 10.54 -7.54
N THR A 24 -1.88 9.91 -6.60
CA THR A 24 -1.95 8.46 -6.43
C THR A 24 -2.73 7.95 -7.64
N VAL A 25 -2.04 7.60 -8.72
CA VAL A 25 -2.68 6.99 -9.89
C VAL A 25 -3.32 5.70 -9.41
N ASN A 26 -4.65 5.66 -9.44
CA ASN A 26 -5.44 4.49 -9.08
C ASN A 26 -6.00 3.90 -10.37
N SER A 27 -5.43 2.79 -10.82
CA SER A 27 -5.87 2.07 -12.03
C SER A 27 -6.58 0.78 -11.65
N LYS A 28 -7.57 0.36 -12.44
CA LYS A 28 -8.20 -0.97 -12.32
C LYS A 28 -7.33 -2.10 -12.88
N GLU A 29 -6.32 -1.76 -13.70
CA GLU A 29 -5.36 -2.70 -14.26
C GLU A 29 -3.93 -2.37 -13.81
N PRO A 30 -3.06 -3.38 -13.61
CA PRO A 30 -1.66 -3.12 -13.29
C PRO A 30 -0.96 -2.31 -14.38
N PHE A 31 -0.25 -1.25 -14.00
CA PHE A 31 0.52 -0.39 -14.92
C PHE A 31 2.01 -0.40 -14.57
N LYS A 32 2.87 -0.06 -15.54
CA LYS A 32 4.32 -0.13 -15.37
C LYS A 32 4.77 0.70 -14.16
N GLY A 33 5.45 0.05 -13.22
CA GLY A 33 5.97 0.67 -11.99
C GLY A 33 4.97 0.77 -10.84
N ALA A 34 3.75 0.26 -10.98
CA ALA A 34 2.84 0.12 -9.84
C ALA A 34 3.50 -0.76 -8.78
N ASN A 35 3.67 -0.26 -7.56
CA ASN A 35 4.33 -0.93 -6.44
C ASN A 35 3.44 -1.03 -5.18
N ILE A 36 2.17 -0.66 -5.31
CA ILE A 36 1.14 -0.78 -4.28
C ILE A 36 -0.07 -1.45 -4.91
N ILE A 37 -0.62 -2.46 -4.24
CA ILE A 37 -1.95 -3.00 -4.56
C ILE A 37 -2.92 -2.48 -3.50
N VAL A 38 -4.00 -1.86 -3.95
CA VAL A 38 -4.99 -1.22 -3.09
C VAL A 38 -6.26 -2.06 -3.09
N ILE A 39 -6.73 -2.44 -1.91
CA ILE A 39 -8.03 -3.09 -1.71
C ILE A 39 -8.98 -2.06 -1.13
N GLN A 40 -10.03 -1.69 -1.87
CA GLN A 40 -11.13 -0.89 -1.31
C GLN A 40 -12.20 -1.85 -0.76
N ALA A 41 -12.25 -1.98 0.56
CA ALA A 41 -13.17 -2.88 1.24
C ALA A 41 -14.39 -2.10 1.78
N PRO A 42 -15.60 -2.68 1.73
CA PRO A 42 -16.79 -2.07 2.36
C PRO A 42 -16.77 -2.18 3.89
N ASP A 43 -15.84 -2.98 4.43
CA ASP A 43 -15.71 -3.25 5.85
C ASP A 43 -15.02 -2.11 6.62
N SER A 44 -15.20 -2.10 7.94
CA SER A 44 -14.38 -1.27 8.83
C SER A 44 -12.90 -1.67 8.75
N ALA A 45 -12.00 -0.74 9.06
CA ALA A 45 -10.56 -0.96 8.93
C ALA A 45 -10.07 -2.24 9.63
N SER A 46 -10.48 -2.47 10.88
CA SER A 46 -10.08 -3.66 11.65
C SER A 46 -10.62 -4.95 11.05
N VAL A 47 -11.90 -4.97 10.60
CA VAL A 47 -12.50 -6.15 9.97
C VAL A 47 -11.83 -6.45 8.64
N ALA A 48 -11.53 -5.43 7.85
CA ALA A 48 -10.89 -5.60 6.55
C ALA A 48 -9.48 -6.17 6.69
N LEU A 49 -8.72 -5.69 7.67
CA LEU A 49 -7.38 -6.21 7.97
C LEU A 49 -7.41 -7.67 8.46
N GLN A 50 -8.39 -8.04 9.31
CA GLN A 50 -8.60 -9.43 9.74
C GLN A 50 -8.98 -10.35 8.57
N LYS A 51 -9.87 -9.91 7.68
CA LYS A 51 -10.25 -10.65 6.46
C LYS A 51 -9.03 -10.84 5.56
N PHE A 52 -8.22 -9.80 5.37
CA PHE A 52 -7.02 -9.92 4.55
C PHE A 52 -5.98 -10.85 5.18
N ALA A 53 -5.79 -10.81 6.50
CA ALA A 53 -4.94 -11.76 7.21
C ALA A 53 -5.40 -13.22 6.98
N ARG A 54 -6.72 -13.48 7.03
CA ARG A 54 -7.27 -14.81 6.72
C ARG A 54 -6.96 -15.25 5.28
N VAL A 55 -7.19 -14.36 4.31
CA VAL A 55 -6.87 -14.62 2.89
C VAL A 55 -5.39 -14.96 2.72
N LEU A 56 -4.48 -14.24 3.41
CA LEU A 56 -3.05 -14.55 3.38
C LEU A 56 -2.77 -15.96 3.90
N VAL A 57 -3.36 -16.36 5.02
CA VAL A 57 -3.19 -17.72 5.57
C VAL A 57 -3.72 -18.78 4.61
N GLU A 58 -4.90 -18.57 4.01
CA GLU A 58 -5.49 -19.48 3.02
C GLU A 58 -4.64 -19.62 1.75
N GLN A 59 -3.85 -18.58 1.40
CA GLN A 59 -2.89 -18.62 0.30
C GLN A 59 -1.49 -19.13 0.70
N GLY A 60 -1.35 -19.65 1.93
CA GLY A 60 -0.13 -20.27 2.44
C GLY A 60 0.93 -19.28 2.92
N PHE A 61 0.56 -18.03 3.23
CA PHE A 61 1.45 -17.08 3.91
C PHE A 61 1.31 -17.23 5.43
N SER A 62 2.41 -17.05 6.16
CA SER A 62 2.37 -16.90 7.61
C SER A 62 2.29 -15.41 7.97
N VAL A 63 1.42 -15.04 8.90
CA VAL A 63 1.33 -13.67 9.43
C VAL A 63 2.30 -13.55 10.60
N ASP A 64 3.25 -12.63 10.51
CA ASP A 64 4.23 -12.35 11.56
C ASP A 64 3.66 -11.37 12.60
N LYS A 65 3.05 -10.28 12.12
CA LYS A 65 2.41 -9.29 12.98
C LYS A 65 1.05 -8.88 12.43
N LEU A 66 0.07 -8.76 13.32
CA LEU A 66 -1.25 -8.20 13.06
C LEU A 66 -1.58 -7.19 14.17
N ASP A 67 -1.49 -5.91 13.85
CA ASP A 67 -1.79 -4.82 14.79
C ASP A 67 -3.06 -4.10 14.35
N LEU A 68 -4.18 -4.47 14.97
CA LEU A 68 -5.50 -3.91 14.67
C LEU A 68 -5.67 -2.48 15.19
N LYS A 69 -4.85 -2.06 16.15
CA LYS A 69 -4.91 -0.72 16.76
C LYS A 69 -4.20 0.30 15.90
N ILE A 70 -3.02 -0.05 15.39
CA ILE A 70 -2.24 0.80 14.48
C ILE A 70 -2.73 0.63 13.03
N GLY A 71 -3.39 -0.50 12.71
CA GLY A 71 -3.98 -0.74 11.40
C GLY A 71 -2.96 -1.26 10.39
N TYR A 72 -2.17 -2.26 10.77
CA TYR A 72 -1.29 -2.92 9.80
C TYR A 72 -1.04 -4.40 10.11
N LEU A 73 -0.61 -5.13 9.09
CA LEU A 73 -0.06 -6.47 9.24
C LEU A 73 1.23 -6.63 8.43
N THR A 74 2.06 -7.59 8.83
CA THR A 74 3.24 -8.06 8.09
C THR A 74 3.23 -9.57 8.00
N THR A 75 3.64 -10.13 6.87
CA THR A 75 3.88 -11.57 6.74
C THR A 75 5.25 -11.93 7.29
N ALA A 76 5.41 -13.17 7.75
CA ALA A 76 6.73 -13.73 7.96
C ALA A 76 7.48 -13.83 6.61
N PRO A 77 8.83 -13.83 6.62
CA PRO A 77 9.59 -14.06 5.42
C PRO A 77 9.23 -15.41 4.78
N ARG A 78 8.83 -15.39 3.51
CA ARG A 78 8.49 -16.60 2.75
C ARG A 78 9.66 -16.94 1.83
N PRO A 79 10.30 -18.12 1.98
CA PRO A 79 11.39 -18.52 1.11
C PRO A 79 10.99 -18.52 -0.36
N TYR A 80 11.89 -18.05 -1.20
CA TYR A 80 11.75 -18.00 -2.64
C TYR A 80 12.94 -18.70 -3.31
N GLY A 81 12.66 -19.77 -4.05
CA GLY A 81 13.68 -20.63 -4.64
C GLY A 81 14.31 -21.60 -3.62
N GLN A 82 15.19 -22.48 -4.11
CA GLN A 82 15.81 -23.54 -3.30
C GLN A 82 17.28 -23.28 -2.93
N ILE A 83 17.95 -22.35 -3.62
CA ILE A 83 19.42 -22.28 -3.65
C ILE A 83 19.97 -21.06 -2.89
N SER A 84 19.19 -19.99 -2.72
CA SER A 84 19.62 -18.76 -2.04
C SER A 84 18.65 -18.45 -0.90
N PRO A 85 19.13 -17.90 0.24
CA PRO A 85 18.26 -17.37 1.30
C PRO A 85 17.60 -16.10 0.80
N ALA A 86 16.64 -16.29 -0.09
CA ALA A 86 15.87 -15.26 -0.72
C ALA A 86 14.44 -15.36 -0.24
N GLU A 87 13.84 -14.23 0.12
CA GLU A 87 12.60 -14.20 0.87
C GLU A 87 11.69 -13.07 0.36
N TYR A 88 10.38 -13.34 0.34
CA TYR A 88 9.36 -12.32 0.18
C TYR A 88 8.77 -11.94 1.53
N THR A 89 8.65 -10.64 1.78
CA THR A 89 7.92 -10.09 2.94
C THR A 89 6.89 -9.08 2.44
N TYR A 90 5.67 -9.18 2.96
CA TYR A 90 4.56 -8.31 2.60
C TYR A 90 4.07 -7.52 3.80
N ARG A 91 3.58 -6.30 3.54
CA ARG A 91 2.96 -5.44 4.53
C ARG A 91 1.64 -4.92 3.98
N ALA A 92 0.60 -4.93 4.80
CA ALA A 92 -0.64 -4.23 4.48
C ALA A 92 -0.92 -3.18 5.56
N VAL A 93 -1.27 -1.98 5.13
CA VAL A 93 -1.71 -0.88 6.02
C VAL A 93 -3.15 -0.56 5.67
N VAL A 94 -4.00 -0.48 6.68
CA VAL A 94 -5.41 -0.13 6.50
C VAL A 94 -5.67 1.30 6.99
N SER A 95 -6.46 2.03 6.23
CA SER A 95 -6.98 3.34 6.61
C SER A 95 -8.51 3.34 6.47
N PRO A 96 -9.26 3.97 7.39
CA PRO A 96 -10.69 4.22 7.18
C PRO A 96 -10.93 5.06 5.91
N SER A 97 -12.07 4.84 5.25
CA SER A 97 -12.54 5.64 4.11
C SER A 97 -14.03 5.97 4.29
N THR A 98 -14.56 6.90 3.49
CA THR A 98 -15.95 7.36 3.60
C THR A 98 -16.98 6.23 3.45
N THR A 99 -16.65 5.19 2.67
CA THR A 99 -17.55 4.08 2.35
C THR A 99 -17.03 2.74 2.87
N GLY A 100 -16.10 2.72 3.83
CA GLY A 100 -15.49 1.51 4.35
C GLY A 100 -14.03 1.72 4.75
N SER A 101 -13.13 0.98 4.10
CA SER A 101 -11.69 1.08 4.34
C SER A 101 -10.85 0.81 3.09
N THR A 102 -9.60 1.22 3.15
CA THR A 102 -8.61 1.04 2.09
C THR A 102 -7.40 0.31 2.67
N LEU A 103 -7.04 -0.84 2.12
CA LEU A 103 -5.78 -1.51 2.42
C LEU A 103 -4.76 -1.22 1.33
N ALA A 104 -3.61 -0.65 1.70
CA ALA A 104 -2.45 -0.53 0.84
C ALA A 104 -1.49 -1.69 1.12
N VAL A 105 -1.30 -2.57 0.14
CA VAL A 105 -0.44 -3.74 0.23
C VAL A 105 0.86 -3.45 -0.51
N THR A 106 1.98 -3.64 0.17
CA THR A 106 3.35 -3.55 -0.37
C THR A 106 4.12 -4.82 -0.07
N GLY A 107 5.24 -5.00 -0.75
CA GLY A 107 6.09 -6.17 -0.56
C GLY A 107 7.52 -5.88 -0.99
N SER A 108 8.43 -6.72 -0.52
CA SER A 108 9.84 -6.68 -0.89
C SER A 108 10.37 -8.09 -1.05
N TYR A 109 11.27 -8.23 -2.01
CA TYR A 109 12.18 -9.35 -2.13
C TYR A 109 13.49 -8.99 -1.45
N THR A 110 13.99 -9.88 -0.61
CA THR A 110 15.30 -9.74 0.03
C THR A 110 16.14 -10.96 -0.29
N VAL A 111 17.43 -10.77 -0.56
CA VAL A 111 18.40 -11.85 -0.67
C VAL A 111 19.66 -11.52 0.13
N VAL A 112 20.19 -12.53 0.83
CA VAL A 112 21.45 -12.42 1.57
C VAL A 112 22.54 -13.19 0.81
N VAL A 113 23.61 -12.50 0.41
CA VAL A 113 24.77 -13.09 -0.29
C VAL A 113 26.02 -12.78 0.53
N GLY A 114 26.50 -13.78 1.27
CA GLY A 114 27.56 -13.60 2.26
C GLY A 114 27.13 -12.62 3.35
N LEU A 115 27.85 -11.50 3.49
CA LEU A 115 27.53 -10.43 4.44
C LEU A 115 26.64 -9.31 3.85
N ARG A 116 26.28 -9.40 2.56
CA ARG A 116 25.50 -8.36 1.88
C ARG A 116 24.03 -8.74 1.84
N LYS A 117 23.17 -7.79 2.23
CA LYS A 117 21.72 -7.86 2.05
C LYS A 117 21.32 -6.96 0.87
N MET A 118 20.66 -7.53 -0.12
CA MET A 118 20.07 -6.81 -1.25
C MET A 118 18.55 -6.90 -1.15
N SER A 119 17.86 -5.83 -1.54
CA SER A 119 16.40 -5.77 -1.50
C SER A 119 15.86 -5.15 -2.79
N GLU A 120 14.73 -5.67 -3.27
CA GLU A 120 13.98 -5.14 -4.40
C GLU A 120 12.51 -5.02 -3.98
N ASP A 121 11.96 -3.81 -4.00
CA ASP A 121 10.53 -3.60 -3.73
C ASP A 121 9.67 -4.24 -4.84
N MET A 122 8.47 -4.66 -4.49
CA MET A 122 7.55 -5.21 -5.48
C MET A 122 7.17 -4.15 -6.51
N PHE A 123 7.08 -4.51 -7.79
CA PHE A 123 6.52 -3.62 -8.81
C PHE A 123 5.97 -4.39 -10.01
N TRP A 124 5.06 -3.78 -10.76
CA TRP A 124 4.54 -4.34 -12.00
C TRP A 124 5.38 -3.95 -13.23
N ALA A 125 5.63 -4.92 -14.12
CA ALA A 125 6.24 -4.70 -15.43
C ALA A 125 5.75 -5.71 -16.49
N LYS A 126 5.50 -5.25 -17.73
CA LYS A 126 4.86 -6.06 -18.79
C LYS A 126 5.74 -7.18 -19.39
N GLY A 127 7.07 -7.16 -19.23
CA GLY A 127 7.98 -8.11 -19.90
C GLY A 127 9.06 -8.75 -19.03
N ASN A 128 9.70 -8.00 -18.14
CA ASN A 128 10.87 -8.50 -17.39
C ASN A 128 10.44 -9.30 -16.15
N LEU A 129 10.92 -10.55 -16.01
CA LEU A 129 10.79 -11.36 -14.79
C LEU A 129 11.87 -10.94 -13.77
N THR A 130 11.69 -9.77 -13.15
CA THR A 130 12.51 -9.39 -11.97
C THR A 130 11.92 -10.00 -10.70
N GLN A 131 12.70 -10.00 -9.62
CA GLN A 131 12.23 -10.53 -8.34
C GLN A 131 11.15 -9.63 -7.73
N GLY A 132 11.24 -8.32 -7.95
CA GLY A 132 10.20 -7.36 -7.61
C GLY A 132 8.88 -7.65 -8.34
N LYS A 133 8.93 -8.01 -9.64
CA LYS A 133 7.73 -8.43 -10.37
C LYS A 133 7.14 -9.73 -9.83
N GLN A 134 7.95 -10.74 -9.58
CA GLN A 134 7.47 -12.01 -9.04
C GLN A 134 6.87 -11.84 -7.63
N CYS A 135 7.50 -10.98 -6.80
CA CYS A 135 6.96 -10.57 -5.51
C CYS A 135 5.58 -9.92 -5.67
N PHE A 136 5.42 -8.99 -6.62
CA PHE A 136 4.15 -8.34 -6.94
C PHE A 136 3.07 -9.34 -7.39
N THR A 137 3.37 -10.17 -8.39
CA THR A 137 2.41 -11.16 -8.93
C THR A 137 1.98 -12.18 -7.87
N THR A 138 2.89 -12.55 -6.96
CA THR A 138 2.60 -13.48 -5.86
C THR A 138 1.56 -12.92 -4.90
N ILE A 139 1.72 -11.66 -4.47
CA ILE A 139 0.75 -11.03 -3.56
C ILE A 139 -0.51 -10.58 -4.29
N GLU A 140 -0.42 -10.22 -5.57
CA GLU A 140 -1.58 -9.87 -6.40
C GLU A 140 -2.62 -10.99 -6.40
N LYS A 141 -2.18 -12.26 -6.52
CA LYS A 141 -3.05 -13.43 -6.43
C LYS A 141 -3.83 -13.46 -5.11
N ALA A 142 -3.17 -13.19 -3.98
CA ALA A 142 -3.82 -13.14 -2.68
C ALA A 142 -4.76 -11.94 -2.55
N THR A 143 -4.37 -10.76 -3.03
CA THR A 143 -5.25 -9.59 -3.00
C THR A 143 -6.51 -9.78 -3.84
N LYS A 144 -6.43 -10.47 -4.98
CA LYS A 144 -7.59 -10.80 -5.84
C LYS A 144 -8.52 -11.83 -5.21
N ALA A 145 -8.06 -12.58 -4.20
CA ALA A 145 -8.88 -13.51 -3.43
C ALA A 145 -9.64 -12.83 -2.28
N TYR A 146 -9.49 -11.52 -2.08
CA TYR A 146 -10.25 -10.79 -1.07
C TYR A 146 -11.76 -10.82 -1.40
N PRO A 147 -12.63 -11.22 -0.45
CA PRO A 147 -14.00 -11.65 -0.77
C PRO A 147 -14.95 -10.54 -1.19
N SER A 148 -14.66 -9.28 -0.86
CA SER A 148 -15.58 -8.16 -1.12
C SER A 148 -14.82 -6.85 -1.30
N GLY A 149 -14.86 -6.24 -2.47
CA GLY A 149 -14.20 -4.95 -2.69
C GLY A 149 -13.75 -4.74 -4.12
N SER A 150 -13.05 -3.65 -4.35
CA SER A 150 -12.36 -3.39 -5.61
C SER A 150 -10.85 -3.48 -5.41
N ILE A 151 -10.14 -3.98 -6.43
CA ILE A 151 -8.68 -3.97 -6.47
C ILE A 151 -8.25 -2.87 -7.41
N LEU A 152 -7.40 -1.98 -6.91
CA LEU A 152 -6.77 -0.91 -7.66
C LEU A 152 -5.25 -1.06 -7.54
N TYR A 153 -4.54 -0.42 -8.46
CA TYR A 153 -3.08 -0.41 -8.49
C TYR A 153 -2.61 1.01 -8.36
N SER A 154 -1.54 1.21 -7.60
CA SER A 154 -0.94 2.51 -7.40
C SER A 154 0.58 2.45 -7.30
N LYS A 155 1.18 3.64 -7.26
CA LYS A 155 2.61 3.84 -7.17
C LYS A 155 2.92 4.84 -6.05
N LYS A 156 3.91 4.52 -5.22
CA LYS A 156 4.53 5.46 -4.29
C LYS A 156 5.44 6.43 -5.08
N ASP A 157 5.26 7.73 -4.85
CA ASP A 157 6.14 8.77 -5.41
C ASP A 157 7.60 8.62 -4.94
#